data_AF-A0A519UWB0-F1
#
_entry.id   AF-A0A519UWB0-F1
#
_cell.length_a   1.000
_cell.length_b   1.000
_cell.length_c   1.000
_cell.angle_alpha   90.00
_cell.angle_beta   90.00
_cell.angle_gamma   90.00
#
_symmetry.space_group_name_H-M   'P 1'
#
loop_
_entity.id
_entity.type
_entity.pdbx_description
1 polymer ?
#
loop_
_entity_poly.entity_id
_entity_poly.type
_entity_poly.pdbx_seq_one_letter_code
_entity_poly.pdbx_strand_id
1 'polypeptide(L)' 'ARAMGIEAVEMLAPLYPGAPLCRATAPGSPLHGVEVNFKGGQVGAPEYFGVLREGRMFAT' A
#
# COMPACT_ATOMS: atom_id res chain seq x y z
N ALA A 1 10.50 -2.53 -0.95
CA ALA A 1 10.35 -3.25 0.33
C ALA A 1 11.70 -3.49 1.00
N ARG A 2 12.58 -4.32 0.43
CA ARG A 2 13.89 -4.69 1.02
C ARG A 2 14.77 -3.53 1.46
N ALA A 3 14.99 -2.55 0.58
CA ALA A 3 15.82 -1.37 0.90
C ALA A 3 15.25 -0.51 2.05
N MET A 4 13.97 -0.69 2.40
CA MET A 4 13.30 0.03 3.49
C MET A 4 13.17 -0.82 4.76
N GLY A 5 13.77 -2.03 4.79
CA GLY A 5 13.71 -2.94 5.93
C GLY A 5 12.36 -3.64 6.14
N ILE A 6 11.45 -3.60 5.15
CA ILE A 6 10.16 -4.30 5.25
C ILE A 6 10.38 -5.80 5.04
N GLU A 7 10.05 -6.58 6.06
CA GLU A 7 10.16 -8.04 6.08
C GLU A 7 8.87 -8.72 5.61
N ALA A 8 7.72 -8.19 6.06
CA ALA A 8 6.40 -8.70 5.69
C ALA A 8 5.38 -7.55 5.60
N VAL A 9 4.26 -7.83 4.94
CA VAL A 9 3.09 -6.96 4.91
C VAL A 9 1.83 -7.78 5.16
N GLU A 10 0.90 -7.22 5.92
CA GLU A 10 -0.42 -7.79 6.17
C GLU A 10 -1.49 -6.92 5.49
N MET A 11 -2.40 -7.54 4.73
CA MET A 11 -3.48 -6.82 4.05
C MET A 11 -4.54 -6.33 5.05
N LEU A 12 -4.84 -5.03 5.01
CA LEU A 12 -5.88 -4.39 5.81
C LEU A 12 -7.17 -4.17 5.02
N ALA A 13 -7.06 -3.74 3.76
CA ALA A 13 -8.23 -3.42 2.93
C ALA A 13 -7.94 -3.56 1.42
N PRO A 14 -8.93 -3.95 0.60
CA PRO A 14 -8.83 -4.06 -0.86
C PRO A 14 -8.98 -2.69 -1.54
N LEU A 15 -7.96 -1.85 -1.44
CA LEU A 15 -8.05 -0.44 -1.86
C LEU A 15 -8.25 -0.25 -3.38
N TYR A 16 -7.64 -1.13 -4.19
CA TYR A 16 -7.82 -1.23 -5.64
C TYR A 16 -7.56 -2.69 -6.09
N PRO A 17 -8.16 -3.17 -7.19
CA PRO A 17 -7.86 -4.48 -7.76
C PRO A 17 -6.35 -4.69 -8.01
N GLY A 18 -5.71 -5.55 -7.20
CA GLY A 18 -4.27 -5.80 -7.29
C GLY A 18 -3.38 -4.77 -6.58
N ALA A 19 -3.95 -3.88 -5.77
CA ALA A 19 -3.19 -2.98 -4.91
C ALA A 19 -3.85 -2.75 -3.54
N PRO A 20 -3.63 -3.67 -2.57
CA PRO A 20 -4.17 -3.55 -1.22
C PRO A 20 -3.51 -2.43 -0.40
N LEU A 21 -4.23 -1.97 0.62
CA LEU A 21 -3.63 -1.29 1.77
C LEU A 21 -3.11 -2.34 2.74
N CYS A 22 -1.87 -2.21 3.18
CA CYS A 22 -1.22 -3.17 4.07
C CYS A 22 -0.54 -2.50 5.27
N ARG A 23 -0.41 -3.23 6.38
CA ARG A 23 0.47 -2.88 7.51
C ARG A 23 1.85 -3.49 7.28
N ALA A 24 2.92 -2.70 7.40
CA ALA A 24 4.29 -3.19 7.26
C ALA A 24 4.86 -3.74 8.57
N THR A 25 5.46 -4.93 8.52
CA THR A 25 6.33 -5.47 9.57
C THR A 25 7.78 -5.20 9.18
N ALA A 26 8.43 -4.28 9.90
CA ALA A 26 9.79 -3.83 9.58
C ALA A 26 10.60 -3.47 10.85
N PRO A 27 10.89 -4.42 11.76
CA PRO A 27 11.59 -4.12 13.02
C PRO A 27 12.86 -3.27 12.82
N GLY A 28 13.03 -2.22 13.63
CA GLY A 28 14.18 -1.30 13.54
C GLY A 28 14.16 -0.32 12.35
N SER A 29 13.15 -0.39 11.47
CA SER A 29 12.90 0.61 10.43
C SER A 29 11.83 1.61 10.88
N PRO A 30 11.90 2.88 10.44
CA PRO A 30 10.81 3.84 10.65
C PRO A 30 9.49 3.41 9.97
N LEU A 31 9.51 2.40 9.11
CA LEU A 31 8.31 1.84 8.49
C LEU A 31 7.63 0.73 9.31
N HIS A 32 8.16 0.35 10.47
CA HIS A 32 7.49 -0.63 11.33
C HIS A 32 6.10 -0.12 11.72
N GLY A 33 5.05 -0.89 11.41
CA GLY A 33 3.67 -0.53 11.72
C GLY A 33 3.07 0.55 10.81
N VAL A 34 3.79 1.04 9.80
CA VAL A 34 3.27 2.04 8.86
C VAL A 34 2.34 1.36 7.85
N GLU A 35 1.27 2.05 7.48
CA GLU A 35 0.37 1.62 6.42
C GLU A 35 0.95 1.98 5.06
N VAL A 36 0.97 1.00 4.15
CA VAL A 36 1.54 1.11 2.81
C VAL A 36 0.55 0.58 1.79
N ASN A 37 0.34 1.31 0.70
CA ASN A 37 -0.34 0.77 -0.46
C ASN A 37 0.68 0.02 -1.33
N PHE A 38 0.46 -1.27 -1.58
CA PHE A 38 1.40 -2.09 -2.33
C PHE A 38 0.84 -2.39 -3.73
N LYS A 39 1.40 -1.76 -4.76
CA LYS A 39 0.88 -1.82 -6.14
C LYS A 39 1.93 -2.23 -7.16
N GLY A 40 1.54 -3.04 -8.13
CA GLY A 40 2.39 -3.42 -9.28
C GLY A 40 2.60 -2.25 -10.25
N GLY A 41 3.65 -2.30 -11.07
CA GLY A 41 4.02 -1.18 -11.96
C GLY A 41 2.87 -0.65 -12.83
N GLN A 42 2.09 -1.56 -13.43
CA GLN A 42 0.95 -1.26 -14.30
C GLN A 42 -0.42 -1.23 -13.59
N VAL A 43 -0.47 -1.29 -12.26
CA VAL A 43 -1.74 -1.27 -11.50
C VAL A 43 -2.18 0.18 -11.26
N GLY A 44 -3.44 0.46 -11.59
CA GLY A 44 -4.12 1.74 -11.35
C GLY A 44 -4.42 2.56 -12.61
N ALA A 45 -5.49 3.35 -12.56
CA ALA A 45 -5.81 4.39 -13.55
C ALA A 45 -4.86 5.61 -13.42
N PRO A 46 -4.83 6.55 -14.38
CA PRO A 46 -3.99 7.75 -14.28
C PRO A 46 -4.19 8.56 -12.98
N GLU A 47 -5.40 8.53 -12.42
CA GLU A 47 -5.81 9.27 -11.23
C GLU A 47 -5.48 8.54 -9.91
N TYR A 48 -4.88 7.34 -9.98
CA TYR A 48 -4.69 6.42 -8.86
C TYR A 48 -4.23 7.08 -7.56
N PHE A 49 -3.13 7.82 -7.63
CA PHE A 49 -2.54 8.47 -6.45
C PHE A 49 -3.37 9.65 -5.93
N GLY A 50 -4.09 10.35 -6.81
CA GLY A 50 -4.95 11.46 -6.41
C GLY A 50 -6.15 10.98 -5.60
N VAL A 51 -6.82 9.94 -6.10
CA VAL A 51 -7.94 9.28 -5.40
C VAL A 51 -7.49 8.78 -4.02
N LEU A 52 -6.32 8.12 -3.98
CA LEU A 52 -5.71 7.62 -2.74
C LEU A 52 -5.41 8.71 -1.73
N ARG A 53 -4.79 9.82 -2.17
CA ARG A 53 -4.46 10.97 -1.33
C ARG A 53 -5.70 11.59 -0.70
N GLU A 54 -6.84 11.53 -1.39
CA GLU A 54 -8.13 12.03 -0.91
C GLU A 54 -8.85 11.04 0.02
N GLY A 55 -8.22 9.90 0.35
CA GLY A 55 -8.79 8.88 1.23
C GLY A 55 -9.97 8.13 0.59
N ARG A 56 -10.14 8.23 -0.72
CA ARG A 56 -11.21 7.53 -1.44
C ARG A 56 -10.74 6.14 -1.85
N MET A 57 -11.66 5.19 -1.74
CA MET A 57 -11.47 3.84 -2.27
C MET A 57 -11.99 3.77 -3.70
N PHE A 58 -11.42 2.87 -4.49
CA PHE A 58 -12.02 2.50 -5.76
C PHE A 58 -13.16 1.55 -5.48
N ALA A 59 -14.38 1.96 -5.80
CA ALA A 59 -15.50 1.05 -5.84
C ALA A 59 -15.21 0.00 -6.92
N THR A 60 -15.27 -1.27 -6.54
CA THR A 60 -15.26 -2.41 -7.49
C THR A 60 -16.44 -2.33 -8.44
#